data_AF-A0AAE0E7D0-F1
#
_entry.id   AF-A0AAE0E7D0-F1
#
_cell.length_a   1.000
_cell.length_b   1.000
_cell.length_c   1.000
_cell.angle_alpha   90.00
_cell.angle_beta   90.00
_cell.angle_gamma   90.00
#
_symmetry.space_group_name_H-M   'P 1'
#
loop_
_entity.id
_entity.type
_entity.pdbx_description
1 polymer ?
#
loop_
_entity_poly.entity_id
_entity_poly.type
_entity_poly.pdbx_seq_one_letter_code
_entity_poly.pdbx_strand_id
1 'polypeptide(L)'
;MESMSDDSETAEPSHHEIEDTQDDAEFLKYAYEIGVNPAPDPEFWDIPDAIRNRIVLPWKKKNLPGRPKKLRIPYVGDKIKLQSCSKCGKKGHNKITCPEPSSRTCKPAKKARTCSICKKEGHNRLKCPDKPPEPALIDPDGENAAREPMLNSGD
;
A
#
# COMPACT_ATOMS: atom_id res chain seq x y z
N MET A 1 -76.67 -1.72 -20.04
CA MET A 1 -76.20 -1.13 -18.77
C MET A 1 -74.68 -1.17 -18.81
N GLU A 2 -74.12 -0.19 -19.51
CA GLU A 2 -72.72 0.19 -19.37
C GLU A 2 -72.51 0.79 -17.98
N SER A 3 -71.40 0.43 -17.32
CA SER A 3 -70.43 1.41 -16.81
C SER A 3 -69.24 0.67 -16.19
N MET A 4 -68.11 0.75 -16.88
CA MET A 4 -66.77 0.56 -16.33
C MET A 4 -66.38 1.86 -15.64
N SER A 5 -65.97 1.84 -14.37
CA SER A 5 -65.11 2.86 -13.75
C SER A 5 -64.61 2.33 -12.42
N ASP A 6 -63.30 2.17 -12.27
CA ASP A 6 -62.56 2.41 -11.01
C ASP A 6 -61.06 2.39 -11.31
N ASP A 7 -60.58 3.39 -12.05
CA ASP A 7 -59.19 3.81 -12.00
C ASP A 7 -59.10 4.83 -10.87
N SER A 8 -58.79 4.36 -9.65
CA SER A 8 -58.37 5.25 -8.57
C SER A 8 -56.86 5.45 -8.69
N GLU A 9 -56.50 6.56 -9.34
CA GLU A 9 -55.15 7.12 -9.38
C GLU A 9 -54.57 7.14 -7.96
N THR A 10 -53.53 6.32 -7.78
CA THR A 10 -52.70 6.37 -6.58
C THR A 10 -51.88 7.65 -6.67
N ALA A 11 -52.38 8.73 -6.06
CA ALA A 11 -51.63 9.97 -5.94
C ALA A 11 -50.34 9.69 -5.16
N GLU A 12 -49.22 9.70 -5.87
CA GLU A 12 -47.89 9.65 -5.26
C GLU A 12 -47.76 10.82 -4.28
N PRO A 13 -47.33 10.59 -3.02
CA PRO A 13 -47.13 11.67 -2.09
C PRO A 13 -46.05 12.58 -2.67
N SER A 14 -46.43 13.84 -2.88
CA SER A 14 -45.56 14.91 -3.37
C SER A 14 -44.24 14.87 -2.61
N HIS A 15 -43.14 14.71 -3.35
CA HIS A 15 -41.80 14.84 -2.83
C HIS A 15 -41.71 16.18 -2.10
N HIS A 16 -41.74 16.17 -0.76
CA HIS A 16 -41.57 17.37 0.04
C HIS A 16 -40.21 17.93 -0.36
N GLU A 17 -40.23 19.03 -1.10
CA GLU A 17 -39.03 19.79 -1.42
C GLU A 17 -38.45 20.22 -0.08
N ILE A 18 -37.33 19.63 0.30
CA ILE A 18 -36.55 20.11 1.44
C ILE A 18 -35.87 21.34 0.88
N GLU A 19 -36.44 22.51 1.15
CA GLU A 19 -35.80 23.78 0.84
C GLU A 19 -34.47 23.82 1.61
N ASP A 20 -33.35 24.02 0.89
CA ASP A 20 -32.02 24.24 1.48
C ASP A 20 -32.05 25.62 2.18
N THR A 21 -32.61 25.67 3.38
CA THR A 21 -32.64 26.85 4.21
C THR A 21 -31.24 27.13 4.71
N GLN A 22 -30.72 28.33 4.49
CA GLN A 22 -29.35 28.77 4.79
C GLN A 22 -28.91 28.66 6.28
N ASP A 23 -29.76 28.09 7.14
CA ASP A 23 -29.60 27.81 8.56
C ASP A 23 -28.98 26.42 8.85
N ASP A 24 -28.72 25.61 7.82
CA ASP A 24 -28.23 24.22 7.96
C ASP A 24 -26.84 24.12 8.60
N ALA A 25 -25.97 25.10 8.35
CA ALA A 25 -24.58 25.05 8.82
C ALA A 25 -24.46 25.32 10.33
N GLU A 26 -25.29 26.20 10.87
CA GLU A 26 -25.35 26.47 12.32
C GLU A 26 -26.09 25.34 13.04
N PHE A 27 -27.18 24.84 12.46
CA PHE A 27 -27.90 23.67 12.97
C PHE A 27 -27.00 22.43 13.02
N LEU A 28 -26.21 22.17 11.98
CA LEU A 28 -25.29 21.04 11.95
C LEU A 28 -24.15 21.21 12.95
N LYS A 29 -23.67 22.44 13.20
CA LYS A 29 -22.68 22.68 14.27
C LYS A 29 -23.28 22.39 15.64
N TYR A 30 -24.49 22.85 15.91
CA TYR A 30 -25.20 22.63 17.18
C TYR A 30 -25.52 21.14 17.41
N ALA A 31 -26.00 20.43 16.39
CA ALA A 31 -26.32 19.00 16.48
C ALA A 31 -25.10 18.13 16.82
N TYR A 32 -23.89 18.60 16.47
CA TYR A 32 -22.62 17.93 16.76
C TYR A 32 -21.80 18.59 17.87
N GLU A 33 -22.35 19.60 18.55
CA GLU A 33 -21.69 20.29 19.69
C GLU A 33 -21.67 19.40 20.93
N ILE A 34 -22.71 18.58 21.13
CA ILE A 34 -22.80 17.62 22.21
C ILE A 34 -22.36 16.25 21.67
N GLY A 35 -21.26 15.72 22.21
CA GLY A 35 -20.83 14.36 21.90
C GLY A 35 -21.94 13.36 22.24
N VAL A 36 -22.28 12.48 21.31
CA VAL A 36 -23.18 11.36 21.61
C VAL A 36 -22.45 10.46 22.62
N ASN A 37 -22.94 10.47 23.87
CA ASN A 37 -22.31 9.80 25.02
C ASN A 37 -20.91 10.36 25.36
N PRO A 38 -20.83 11.59 25.90
CA PRO A 38 -19.55 12.12 26.32
C PRO A 38 -19.01 11.24 27.45
N ALA A 39 -17.73 10.85 27.36
CA ALA A 39 -17.10 10.18 28.49
C ALA A 39 -17.16 11.11 29.71
N PRO A 40 -17.57 10.61 30.90
CA PRO A 40 -17.58 11.44 32.10
C PRO A 40 -16.16 11.89 32.43
N ASP A 41 -16.00 12.99 33.15
CA ASP A 41 -14.66 13.46 33.53
C ASP A 41 -13.92 12.34 34.28
N PRO A 42 -12.60 12.18 34.05
CA PRO A 42 -11.81 11.14 34.69
C PRO A 42 -11.87 11.16 36.23
N GLU A 43 -12.20 12.32 36.82
CA GLU A 43 -12.39 12.48 38.27
C GLU A 43 -13.62 11.72 38.81
N PHE A 44 -14.63 11.49 37.97
CA PHE A 44 -15.86 10.77 38.34
C PHE A 44 -15.81 9.28 38.02
N TRP A 45 -14.68 8.75 37.55
CA TRP A 45 -14.56 7.33 37.26
C TRP A 45 -14.38 6.55 38.57
N ASP A 46 -15.36 5.72 38.91
CA ASP A 46 -15.22 4.75 39.99
C ASP A 46 -14.36 3.56 39.51
N ILE A 47 -13.04 3.73 39.62
CA ILE A 47 -12.04 2.73 39.22
C ILE A 47 -11.61 1.95 40.48
N PRO A 48 -11.98 0.66 40.61
CA PRO A 48 -11.54 -0.18 41.71
C PRO A 48 -10.01 -0.24 41.85
N ASP A 49 -9.53 -0.36 43.08
CA ASP A 49 -8.08 -0.36 43.39
C ASP A 49 -7.30 -1.46 42.66
N ALA A 50 -7.94 -2.60 42.39
CA ALA A 50 -7.35 -3.70 41.62
C ALA A 50 -6.99 -3.30 40.18
N ILE A 51 -7.71 -2.34 39.60
CA ILE A 51 -7.46 -1.81 38.25
C ILE A 51 -6.51 -0.61 38.34
N ARG A 52 -6.75 0.31 39.29
CA ARG A 52 -5.92 1.51 39.49
C ARG A 52 -4.44 1.17 39.71
N ASN A 53 -4.17 0.11 40.46
CA ASN A 53 -2.81 -0.33 40.80
C ASN A 53 -2.23 -1.35 39.80
N ARG A 54 -2.96 -1.69 38.72
CA ARG A 54 -2.50 -2.68 37.74
C ARG A 54 -1.40 -2.10 36.86
N ILE A 55 -0.16 -2.50 37.11
CA ILE A 55 0.97 -2.16 36.25
C ILE A 55 0.93 -3.04 34.99
N VAL A 56 0.55 -2.44 33.85
CA VAL A 56 0.60 -3.11 32.54
C VAL A 56 2.03 -3.00 32.00
N LEU A 57 2.75 -4.11 31.99
CA LEU A 57 4.11 -4.15 31.44
C LEU A 57 4.08 -3.97 29.90
N PRO A 58 5.05 -3.25 29.32
CA PRO A 58 5.17 -3.15 27.88
C PRO A 58 5.39 -4.55 27.27
N TRP A 59 4.86 -4.75 26.07
CA TRP A 59 4.99 -6.01 25.38
C TRP A 59 6.47 -6.30 25.08
N LYS A 60 7.06 -7.29 25.78
CA LYS A 60 8.50 -7.58 25.77
C LYS A 60 9.05 -8.17 24.45
N LYS A 61 8.19 -8.67 23.55
CA LYS A 61 8.64 -9.26 22.27
C LYS A 61 8.34 -8.31 21.11
N LYS A 62 9.35 -8.05 20.28
CA LYS A 62 9.15 -7.39 18.98
C LYS A 62 8.38 -8.36 18.08
N ASN A 63 7.31 -7.89 17.44
CA ASN A 63 6.71 -8.64 16.34
C ASN A 63 7.78 -8.82 15.25
N LEU A 64 7.87 -10.01 14.67
CA LEU A 64 8.78 -10.24 13.54
C LEU A 64 8.45 -9.21 12.44
N PRO A 65 9.47 -8.61 11.78
CA PRO A 65 9.22 -7.73 10.66
C PRO A 65 8.47 -8.51 9.56
N GLY A 66 7.35 -7.94 9.11
CA GLY A 66 6.50 -8.53 8.08
C GLY A 66 5.05 -8.71 8.51
N ARG A 67 4.17 -8.93 7.52
CA ARG A 67 2.75 -9.18 7.74
C ARG A 67 2.58 -10.51 8.50
N PRO A 68 1.88 -10.53 9.64
CA PRO A 68 1.50 -11.79 10.26
C PRO A 68 0.79 -12.67 9.23
N LYS A 69 1.29 -13.91 9.06
CA LYS A 69 0.62 -14.87 8.18
C LYS A 69 -0.76 -15.11 8.78
N LYS A 70 -1.81 -14.56 8.15
CA LYS A 70 -3.18 -14.92 8.50
C LYS A 70 -3.33 -16.40 8.16
N LEU A 71 -3.29 -17.26 9.17
CA LEU A 71 -3.82 -18.61 9.00
C LEU A 71 -5.29 -18.42 8.62
N ARG A 72 -5.71 -19.02 7.49
CA ARG A 72 -7.12 -18.99 7.12
C ARG A 72 -7.88 -19.70 8.23
N ILE A 73 -8.79 -18.99 8.88
CA ILE A 73 -9.79 -19.59 9.75
C ILE A 73 -10.91 -20.07 8.82
N PRO A 74 -11.12 -21.38 8.63
CA PRO A 74 -12.19 -21.89 7.77
C PRO A 74 -13.55 -21.61 8.41
N TYR A 75 -14.55 -21.28 7.60
CA TYR A 75 -15.96 -21.20 8.04
C TYR A 75 -16.56 -22.61 8.21
N VAL A 76 -17.64 -22.74 8.97
CA VAL A 76 -18.35 -24.01 9.14
C VAL A 76 -18.89 -24.46 7.77
N GLY A 77 -18.35 -25.56 7.23
CA GLY A 77 -18.67 -26.06 5.89
C GLY A 77 -17.59 -25.80 4.83
N ASP A 78 -16.55 -25.02 5.13
CA ASP A 78 -15.41 -24.86 4.23
C ASP A 78 -14.62 -26.17 4.10
N LYS A 79 -14.55 -26.72 2.89
CA LYS A 79 -13.61 -27.78 2.57
C LYS A 79 -12.21 -27.17 2.47
N ILE A 80 -11.37 -27.38 3.48
CA ILE A 80 -9.94 -27.02 3.39
C ILE A 80 -9.33 -27.86 2.27
N LYS A 81 -9.11 -27.26 1.10
CA LYS A 81 -8.41 -27.90 -0.02
C LYS A 81 -6.94 -28.06 0.34
N LEU A 82 -6.59 -29.19 0.93
CA LEU A 82 -5.20 -29.61 1.12
C LEU A 82 -4.54 -29.71 -0.25
N GLN A 83 -3.69 -28.74 -0.57
CA GLN A 83 -2.94 -28.73 -1.81
C GLN A 83 -2.12 -30.02 -1.92
N SER A 84 -2.13 -30.62 -3.11
CA SER A 84 -1.19 -31.69 -3.45
C SER A 84 0.16 -31.08 -3.80
N CYS A 85 1.21 -31.72 -3.33
CA CYS A 85 2.56 -31.36 -3.68
C CYS A 85 2.81 -31.75 -5.14
N SER A 86 3.17 -30.78 -5.99
CA SER A 86 3.51 -31.06 -7.39
C SER A 86 4.80 -31.89 -7.55
N LYS A 87 5.59 -32.05 -6.49
CA LYS A 87 6.82 -32.85 -6.51
C LYS A 87 6.58 -34.32 -6.18
N CYS A 88 5.87 -34.61 -5.09
CA CYS A 88 5.68 -35.99 -4.60
C CYS A 88 4.22 -36.47 -4.69
N GLY A 89 3.30 -35.66 -5.21
CA GLY A 89 1.87 -35.96 -5.35
C GLY A 89 1.06 -35.99 -4.04
N LYS A 90 1.73 -36.08 -2.88
CA LYS A 90 1.07 -36.20 -1.56
C LYS A 90 0.43 -34.88 -1.14
N LYS A 91 -0.72 -34.96 -0.43
CA LYS A 91 -1.47 -33.80 0.08
C LYS A 91 -0.87 -33.26 1.37
N GLY A 92 -1.18 -31.99 1.68
CA GLY A 92 -0.87 -31.37 2.98
C GLY A 92 0.43 -30.56 3.04
N HIS A 93 1.17 -30.49 1.93
CA HIS A 93 2.33 -29.62 1.79
C HIS A 93 2.48 -29.19 0.33
N ASN A 94 3.23 -28.12 0.07
CA ASN A 94 3.52 -27.66 -1.28
C ASN A 94 4.94 -28.05 -1.71
N LYS A 95 5.30 -27.82 -2.99
CA LYS A 95 6.63 -28.13 -3.52
C LYS A 95 7.78 -27.55 -2.68
N ILE A 96 7.57 -26.39 -2.05
CA ILE A 96 8.60 -25.67 -1.26
C ILE A 96 8.82 -26.37 0.08
N THR A 97 7.75 -26.84 0.72
CA THR A 97 7.79 -27.53 2.02
C THR A 97 7.79 -29.05 1.87
N CYS A 98 8.18 -29.56 0.70
CA CYS A 98 8.19 -31.00 0.44
C CYS A 98 9.32 -31.68 1.22
N PRO A 99 9.02 -32.72 2.01
CA PRO A 99 10.03 -33.40 2.83
C PRO A 99 11.00 -34.24 2.01
N GLU A 100 10.64 -34.60 0.77
CA GLU A 100 11.55 -35.29 -0.13
C GLU A 100 12.70 -34.35 -0.52
N PRO A 101 13.96 -34.83 -0.54
CA PRO A 101 15.11 -33.99 -0.87
C PRO A 101 14.93 -33.39 -2.25
N SER A 102 15.02 -32.07 -2.39
CA SER A 102 15.13 -31.48 -3.72
C SER A 102 16.41 -32.05 -4.33
N SER A 103 16.28 -32.80 -5.43
CA SER A 103 17.40 -32.94 -6.35
C SER A 103 17.76 -31.50 -6.66
N ARG A 104 18.87 -31.04 -6.09
CA ARG A 104 19.32 -29.67 -6.25
C ARG A 104 19.59 -29.55 -7.74
N THR A 105 18.64 -29.01 -8.49
CA THR A 105 18.96 -28.45 -9.79
C THR A 105 19.97 -27.38 -9.45
N CYS A 106 21.22 -27.62 -9.85
CA CYS A 106 22.23 -26.60 -10.02
C CYS A 106 21.48 -25.37 -10.53
N LYS A 107 21.39 -24.30 -9.71
CA LYS A 107 20.86 -23.03 -10.21
C LYS A 107 21.68 -22.76 -11.47
N PRO A 108 21.08 -22.59 -12.66
CA PRO A 108 21.88 -22.27 -13.83
C PRO A 108 22.74 -21.07 -13.45
N ALA A 109 24.05 -21.16 -13.70
CA ALA A 109 24.98 -20.10 -13.38
C ALA A 109 24.36 -18.79 -13.89
N LYS A 110 24.04 -17.87 -12.97
CA LYS A 110 23.45 -16.60 -13.37
C LYS A 110 24.47 -15.95 -14.30
N LYS A 111 24.05 -15.65 -15.54
CA LYS A 111 24.89 -14.90 -16.49
C LYS A 111 25.34 -13.61 -15.80
N ALA A 112 26.63 -13.29 -15.90
CA ALA A 112 27.17 -12.09 -15.29
C ALA A 112 26.47 -10.85 -15.87
N ARG A 113 26.24 -9.86 -15.01
CA ARG A 113 25.55 -8.63 -15.41
C ARG A 113 26.49 -7.80 -16.29
N THR A 114 26.02 -7.46 -17.48
CA THR A 114 26.71 -6.55 -18.41
C THR A 114 26.25 -5.11 -18.20
N CYS A 115 27.15 -4.15 -18.40
CA CYS A 115 26.81 -2.74 -18.38
C CYS A 115 26.04 -2.35 -19.64
N SER A 116 24.93 -1.60 -19.52
CA SER A 116 24.14 -1.17 -20.67
C SER A 116 24.79 -0.06 -21.52
N ILE A 117 25.83 0.62 -21.00
CA ILE A 117 26.55 1.69 -21.70
C ILE A 117 27.71 1.09 -22.51
N CYS A 118 28.62 0.37 -21.87
CA CYS A 118 29.84 -0.14 -22.52
C CYS A 118 29.84 -1.65 -22.79
N LYS A 119 28.76 -2.37 -22.44
CA LYS A 119 28.55 -3.82 -22.66
C LYS A 119 29.56 -4.76 -21.97
N LYS A 120 30.53 -4.25 -21.21
CA LYS A 120 31.48 -5.05 -20.43
C LYS A 120 30.84 -5.55 -19.12
N GLU A 121 31.32 -6.68 -18.62
CA GLU A 121 30.91 -7.26 -17.33
C GLU A 121 31.67 -6.63 -16.16
N GLY A 122 31.30 -6.96 -14.92
CA GLY A 122 32.02 -6.53 -13.70
C GLY A 122 31.60 -5.19 -13.09
N HIS A 123 30.71 -4.43 -13.75
CA HIS A 123 30.18 -3.19 -13.21
C HIS A 123 28.74 -2.92 -13.70
N ASN A 124 28.08 -1.93 -13.11
CA ASN A 124 26.73 -1.50 -13.49
C ASN A 124 26.79 -0.16 -14.22
N ARG A 125 25.72 0.20 -14.97
CA ARG A 125 25.55 1.50 -15.65
C ARG A 125 25.98 2.70 -14.80
N LEU A 126 25.63 2.69 -13.51
CA LEU A 126 25.93 3.78 -12.56
C LEU A 126 27.42 3.95 -12.25
N LYS A 127 28.20 2.86 -12.31
CA LYS A 127 29.65 2.85 -12.04
C LYS A 127 30.43 2.54 -13.32
N CYS A 128 29.89 2.94 -14.48
CA CYS A 128 30.55 2.74 -15.75
C CYS A 128 31.73 3.73 -15.88
N PRO A 129 32.98 3.26 -16.04
CA PRO A 129 34.12 4.16 -16.28
C PRO A 129 33.96 4.91 -17.61
N ASP A 130 33.27 4.28 -18.57
CA ASP A 130 32.95 4.84 -19.88
C ASP A 130 31.60 5.60 -19.87
N LYS A 131 31.11 6.10 -18.72
CA LYS A 131 29.87 6.89 -18.67
C LYS A 131 30.10 8.18 -19.47
N PRO A 132 29.29 8.50 -20.49
CA PRO A 132 29.44 9.77 -21.20
C PRO A 132 29.28 10.92 -20.18
N PRO A 133 30.10 11.99 -20.29
CA PRO A 133 29.90 13.18 -19.48
C PRO A 133 28.45 13.64 -19.66
N GLU A 134 27.84 14.15 -18.58
CA GLU A 134 26.52 14.75 -18.71
C GLU A 134 26.55 15.76 -19.84
N PRO A 135 25.54 15.77 -20.74
CA PRO A 135 25.55 16.69 -21.86
C PRO A 135 25.68 18.09 -21.29
N ALA A 136 26.80 18.76 -21.61
CA ALA A 136 26.93 20.18 -21.38
C ALA A 136 25.70 20.82 -22.04
N LEU A 137 25.03 21.70 -21.30
CA LEU A 137 23.93 22.50 -21.82
C LEU A 137 24.38 23.05 -23.19
N ILE A 138 23.76 22.56 -24.26
CA ILE A 138 23.99 23.13 -25.58
C ILE A 138 23.18 24.41 -25.55
N ASP A 139 23.86 25.54 -25.31
CA ASP A 139 23.29 26.85 -25.52
C ASP A 139 22.78 26.90 -26.98
N PRO A 140 21.50 27.26 -27.23
CA PRO A 140 20.88 27.09 -28.55
C PRO A 140 21.41 28.03 -29.64
N ASP A 141 22.27 28.98 -29.30
CA ASP A 141 22.75 30.01 -30.21
C ASP A 141 24.24 29.79 -30.53
N GLY A 142 24.48 29.00 -31.58
CA GLY A 142 25.81 28.58 -32.00
C GLY A 142 26.68 29.71 -32.53
N GLU A 143 27.56 30.22 -31.67
CA GLU A 143 28.73 31.02 -32.08
C GLU A 143 30.00 30.44 -31.43
N ASN A 144 30.67 29.53 -32.14
CA ASN A 144 32.00 29.05 -31.77
C ASN A 144 33.05 30.13 -32.08
N ALA A 145 33.30 31.03 -31.14
CA ALA A 145 34.49 31.88 -31.17
C ALA A 145 35.72 30.98 -30.94
N ALA A 146 36.49 30.75 -32.00
CA ALA A 146 37.79 30.09 -31.95
C ALA A 146 38.70 30.82 -30.94
N ARG A 147 39.27 30.04 -30.01
CA ARG A 147 40.37 30.48 -29.13
C ARG A 147 41.63 30.69 -29.97
N GLU A 148 42.15 31.91 -30.02
CA GLU A 148 43.58 32.14 -30.21
C GLU A 148 44.25 32.23 -28.82
N PRO A 149 45.04 31.24 -28.39
CA PRO A 149 45.92 31.42 -27.24
C PRO A 149 47.19 32.17 -27.67
N MET A 150 47.32 33.40 -27.16
CA MET A 150 48.54 34.22 -27.22
C MET A 150 49.74 33.44 -26.68
N LEU A 151 50.84 33.53 -27.43
CA LEU A 151 52.19 33.08 -27.08
C LEU A 151 52.57 33.54 -25.67
N ASN A 152 53.03 32.63 -24.81
CA ASN A 152 53.80 32.99 -23.62
C ASN A 152 55.26 32.53 -23.82
N SER A 153 56.11 33.52 -24.05
CA SER A 153 57.57 33.46 -24.10
C SER A 153 58.16 34.06 -22.82
N GLY A 154 59.11 33.36 -22.18
CA GLY A 154 60.06 33.87 -21.16
C GLY A 154 59.44 34.24 -19.81
N ASP A 155 60.08 34.06 -18.64
CA ASP A 155 61.46 33.78 -18.24
C ASP A 155 61.43 32.85 -17.00
#